data_AF-A0A7W1RVA5-F1
#
_entry.id   AF-A0A7W1RVA5-F1
#
_cell.length_a   1.000
_cell.length_b   1.000
_cell.length_c   1.000
_cell.angle_alpha   90.00
_cell.angle_beta   90.00
_cell.angle_gamma   90.00
#
_symmetry.space_group_name_H-M   'P 1'
#
loop_
_entity.id
_entity.type
_entity.pdbx_description
1 polymer ?
#
loop_
_entity_poly.entity_id
_entity_poly.type
_entity_poly.pdbx_seq_one_letter_code
_entity_poly.pdbx_strand_id
1 'polypeptide(L)'
;MPHEAPRDPWSPRPVDRATVVAEGAELDGAKILGAPADPADWPRWREQLAAWRTDARARIGHTGALYERAEFAWTQRCFSVALVWLWDEQLYDFEQRRFTPERLLAEAAEFGGFDGVVLWHAYPVIGIDDRNQFDWYRDVPGIRELVAELREHDVRVFVDYNPWDVGTRREPVDDARAVADVVAWLAADGVFLDTMKEAPQELRAALDEVRPGVAFEGESTLPLARVEDHHLSWAQWFDDSDVPGVIRSRWFEQRHMLHHTRRWNRDHSDELHSSFLNGVGMLIWDVVFGVWVGWNARDRGLLRTLVEVQRRNARLLTHGEWTPLAARSEHLDVVGSRWRDGDRELWALVNRRAEPFAGPVDLDGRQLELGLPGRAVLAIEPNGDVTVSPRGLSPEFPERETVRIEPPIVRVAEVPPGMVEGPPPAASIAVFRRRETGTYGEAPYVEEWKPLPPRLHDLVDVERPAPRGRYAIGVREVVGPEGSPLTGLTLDEAREHARSAGGRLPTEDEWQAAAVAGLLGRAEPLVWNWTESEHRDGRTRFAILKGGSHVEVTGSDWYADGGALPPEHSLKLLLAGGGLQRSPAIGFRLAVDLP
;
A
#
# COMPACT_ATOMS: atom_id res chain seq x y z
N MET A 1 -20.28 -5.20 -17.61
CA MET A 1 -18.92 -4.95 -18.11
C MET A 1 -18.41 -6.22 -18.76
N PRO A 2 -17.91 -6.23 -20.01
CA PRO A 2 -17.18 -7.39 -20.48
C PRO A 2 -15.91 -7.46 -19.62
N HIS A 3 -15.82 -8.51 -18.79
CA HIS A 3 -14.58 -8.83 -18.09
C HIS A 3 -13.47 -8.85 -19.13
N GLU A 4 -12.43 -8.04 -18.90
CA GLU A 4 -11.19 -8.16 -19.65
C GLU A 4 -10.81 -9.65 -19.65
N ALA A 5 -10.50 -10.21 -20.82
CA ALA A 5 -10.21 -11.64 -20.92
C ALA A 5 -9.12 -12.01 -19.90
N PRO A 6 -9.23 -13.16 -19.21
CA PRO A 6 -8.23 -13.58 -18.24
C PRO A 6 -6.85 -13.55 -18.91
N ARG A 7 -5.99 -12.65 -18.42
CA ARG A 7 -4.63 -12.49 -18.94
C ARG A 7 -3.79 -13.64 -18.41
N ASP A 8 -2.77 -14.04 -19.19
CA ASP A 8 -1.80 -15.04 -18.74
C ASP A 8 -1.09 -14.55 -17.46
N PRO A 9 -1.27 -15.21 -16.32
CA PRO A 9 -0.67 -14.77 -15.06
C PRO A 9 0.86 -14.91 -15.08
N TRP A 10 1.43 -15.72 -15.97
CA TRP A 10 2.87 -16.04 -16.05
C TRP A 10 3.70 -15.10 -16.92
N SER A 11 3.06 -14.12 -17.58
CA SER A 11 3.73 -13.17 -18.45
C SER A 11 4.10 -11.90 -17.67
N PRO A 12 5.40 -11.52 -17.57
CA PRO A 12 5.81 -10.26 -16.96
C PRO A 12 5.10 -9.10 -17.66
N ARG A 13 4.42 -8.25 -16.89
CA ARG A 13 3.74 -7.09 -17.46
C ARG A 13 4.79 -5.95 -17.57
N PRO A 14 5.12 -5.49 -18.79
CA PRO A 14 6.03 -4.37 -18.95
C PRO A 14 5.43 -3.13 -18.28
N VAL A 15 6.29 -2.29 -17.71
CA VAL A 15 5.85 -1.00 -17.18
C VAL A 15 5.23 -0.20 -18.33
N ASP A 16 3.99 0.26 -18.15
CA ASP A 16 3.31 1.07 -19.17
C ASP A 16 4.06 2.39 -19.34
N ARG A 17 4.61 2.59 -20.54
CA ARG A 17 5.32 3.80 -20.93
C ARG A 17 4.36 4.92 -21.30
N ALA A 18 4.86 6.16 -21.28
CA ALA A 18 4.16 7.32 -21.82
C ALA A 18 3.66 7.09 -23.26
N THR A 19 2.42 7.51 -23.53
CA THR A 19 1.79 7.42 -24.84
C THR A 19 2.29 8.55 -25.74
N VAL A 20 2.84 8.21 -26.90
CA VAL A 20 3.27 9.20 -27.89
C VAL A 20 2.05 9.94 -28.44
N VAL A 21 2.05 11.27 -28.32
CA VAL A 21 1.01 12.13 -28.88
C VAL A 21 1.33 12.42 -30.34
N ALA A 22 0.57 11.80 -31.24
CA ALA A 22 0.67 11.99 -32.68
C ALA A 22 -0.73 12.07 -33.30
N GLU A 23 -0.81 12.53 -34.55
CA GLU A 23 -2.08 12.59 -35.28
C GLU A 23 -2.68 11.18 -35.44
N GLY A 24 -3.94 11.02 -35.02
CA GLY A 24 -4.64 9.73 -35.06
C GLY A 24 -4.30 8.75 -33.91
N ALA A 25 -3.46 9.15 -32.94
CA ALA A 25 -3.19 8.34 -31.76
C ALA A 25 -4.44 8.18 -30.86
N GLU A 26 -4.62 6.99 -30.30
CA GLU A 26 -5.60 6.74 -29.24
C GLU A 26 -5.03 7.28 -27.92
N LEU A 27 -5.72 8.24 -27.30
CA LEU A 27 -5.24 8.93 -26.09
C LEU A 27 -6.17 8.75 -24.88
N ASP A 28 -7.36 8.18 -25.03
CA ASP A 28 -8.33 8.05 -23.93
C ASP A 28 -7.84 7.02 -22.89
N GLY A 29 -7.11 5.99 -23.35
CA GLY A 29 -6.49 4.97 -22.51
C GLY A 29 -5.12 5.35 -21.94
N ALA A 30 -4.57 6.52 -22.30
CA ALA A 30 -3.23 6.92 -21.87
C ALA A 30 -3.11 7.13 -20.36
N LYS A 31 -1.95 6.79 -19.80
CA LYS A 31 -1.57 7.17 -18.43
C LYS A 31 -0.94 8.56 -18.42
N ILE A 32 0.14 8.67 -19.19
CA ILE A 32 0.88 9.89 -19.45
C ILE A 32 0.84 10.15 -20.96
N LEU A 33 0.54 11.39 -21.33
CA LEU A 33 0.63 11.92 -22.68
C LEU A 33 2.06 12.44 -22.85
N GLY A 34 2.90 11.66 -23.52
CA GLY A 34 4.34 11.91 -23.65
C GLY A 34 4.62 13.19 -24.43
N ALA A 35 5.60 13.96 -23.97
CA ALA A 35 6.06 15.17 -24.63
C ALA A 35 7.09 14.87 -25.73
N PRO A 36 7.12 15.63 -26.83
CA PRO A 36 8.21 15.55 -27.80
C PRO A 36 9.57 15.88 -27.19
N ALA A 37 10.62 15.20 -27.64
CA ALA A 37 11.99 15.46 -27.19
C ALA A 37 12.53 16.82 -27.67
N ASP A 38 12.06 17.30 -28.83
CA ASP A 38 12.44 18.61 -29.37
C ASP A 38 11.50 19.71 -28.82
N PRO A 39 12.02 20.73 -28.09
CA PRO A 39 11.23 21.85 -27.60
C PRO A 39 10.51 22.65 -28.69
N ALA A 40 10.99 22.62 -29.93
CA ALA A 40 10.32 23.29 -31.05
C ALA A 40 8.93 22.70 -31.34
N ASP A 41 8.68 21.44 -30.97
CA ASP A 41 7.41 20.76 -31.19
C ASP A 41 6.42 20.96 -30.02
N TRP A 42 6.85 21.49 -28.87
CA TRP A 42 6.00 21.66 -27.69
C TRP A 42 4.77 22.54 -27.92
N PRO A 43 4.83 23.67 -28.67
CA PRO A 43 3.62 24.45 -28.97
C PRO A 43 2.56 23.60 -29.71
N ARG A 44 2.96 22.88 -30.77
CA ARG A 44 2.06 22.00 -31.53
C ARG A 44 1.50 20.87 -30.66
N TRP A 45 2.34 20.27 -29.83
CA TRP A 45 1.91 19.24 -28.89
C TRP A 45 0.85 19.75 -27.92
N ARG A 46 1.03 20.95 -27.32
CA ARG A 46 0.03 21.58 -26.45
C ARG A 46 -1.29 21.86 -27.17
N GLU A 47 -1.24 22.28 -28.43
CA GLU A 47 -2.43 22.44 -29.27
C GLU A 47 -3.16 21.11 -29.49
N GLN A 48 -2.44 20.02 -29.77
CA GLN A 48 -3.01 18.68 -29.90
C GLN A 48 -3.66 18.21 -28.59
N LEU A 49 -3.00 18.44 -27.45
CA LEU A 49 -3.57 18.14 -26.13
C LEU A 49 -4.87 18.92 -25.86
N ALA A 50 -4.90 20.21 -26.19
CA ALA A 50 -6.08 21.05 -26.02
C ALA A 50 -7.24 20.63 -26.94
N ALA A 51 -6.93 20.27 -28.19
CA ALA A 51 -7.88 19.75 -29.16
C ALA A 51 -8.48 18.42 -28.71
N TRP A 52 -7.63 17.46 -28.30
CA TRP A 52 -8.08 16.18 -27.74
C TRP A 52 -8.98 16.38 -26.53
N ARG A 53 -8.59 17.23 -25.56
CA ARG A 53 -9.40 17.51 -24.37
C ARG A 53 -10.79 18.05 -24.72
N THR A 54 -10.84 18.99 -25.66
CA THR A 54 -12.10 19.61 -26.09
C THR A 54 -13.02 18.59 -26.77
N ASP A 55 -12.48 17.81 -27.70
CA ASP A 55 -13.20 16.75 -28.41
C ASP A 55 -13.67 15.65 -27.44
N ALA A 56 -12.79 15.17 -26.55
CA ALA A 56 -13.11 14.16 -25.56
C ALA A 56 -14.24 14.58 -24.63
N ARG A 57 -14.20 15.83 -24.11
CA ARG A 57 -15.26 16.37 -23.24
C ARG A 57 -16.60 16.46 -23.99
N ALA A 58 -16.59 16.91 -25.24
CA ALA A 58 -17.80 16.98 -26.06
C ALA A 58 -18.36 15.59 -26.35
N ARG A 59 -17.50 14.62 -26.71
CA ARG A 59 -17.87 13.24 -27.03
C ARG A 59 -18.60 12.54 -25.89
N ILE A 60 -18.16 12.74 -24.64
CA ILE A 60 -18.77 12.10 -23.48
C ILE A 60 -19.76 12.98 -22.71
N GLY A 61 -19.97 14.23 -23.17
CA GLY A 61 -20.84 15.18 -22.47
C GLY A 61 -20.36 15.57 -21.08
N HIS A 62 -19.04 15.67 -20.87
CA HIS A 62 -18.44 16.00 -19.57
C HIS A 62 -18.87 17.39 -19.10
N THR A 63 -19.46 17.48 -17.91
CA THR A 63 -19.90 18.76 -17.33
C THR A 63 -19.00 19.20 -16.19
N GLY A 64 -18.42 18.23 -15.47
CA GLY A 64 -17.64 18.47 -14.26
C GLY A 64 -18.49 19.05 -13.12
N ALA A 65 -19.80 18.81 -13.11
CA ALA A 65 -20.73 19.34 -12.13
C ALA A 65 -20.47 18.77 -10.72
N LEU A 66 -20.06 17.50 -10.62
CA LEU A 66 -19.72 16.91 -9.32
C LEU A 66 -18.51 17.60 -8.66
N TYR A 67 -17.53 18.08 -9.43
CA TYR A 67 -16.39 18.84 -8.90
C TYR A 67 -16.77 20.25 -8.38
N GLU A 68 -17.90 20.81 -8.80
CA GLU A 68 -18.39 22.11 -8.32
C GLU A 68 -19.14 22.00 -6.98
N ARG A 69 -19.54 20.79 -6.59
CA ARG A 69 -20.27 20.55 -5.34
C ARG A 69 -19.34 20.77 -4.14
N ALA A 70 -19.80 21.54 -3.17
CA ALA A 70 -19.00 21.95 -2.01
C ALA A 70 -18.49 20.75 -1.19
N GLU A 71 -19.29 19.68 -1.11
CA GLU A 71 -18.96 18.43 -0.42
C GLU A 71 -17.79 17.66 -1.04
N PHE A 72 -17.44 17.93 -2.31
CA PHE A 72 -16.27 17.35 -2.97
C PHE A 72 -15.08 18.32 -3.08
N ALA A 73 -15.21 19.57 -2.61
CA ALA A 73 -14.13 20.55 -2.72
C ALA A 73 -12.83 20.11 -2.01
N TRP A 74 -12.91 19.23 -1.02
CA TRP A 74 -11.75 18.68 -0.31
C TRP A 74 -10.86 17.81 -1.20
N THR A 75 -11.42 17.11 -2.19
CA THR A 75 -10.67 16.19 -3.08
C THR A 75 -9.62 16.94 -3.88
N GLN A 76 -9.93 18.18 -4.26
CA GLN A 76 -9.07 19.09 -5.02
C GLN A 76 -7.86 19.61 -4.22
N ARG A 77 -7.82 19.34 -2.90
CA ARG A 77 -6.75 19.73 -1.98
C ARG A 77 -6.08 18.53 -1.30
N CYS A 78 -6.49 17.31 -1.67
CA CYS A 78 -5.97 16.07 -1.09
C CYS A 78 -4.68 15.67 -1.81
N PHE A 79 -3.55 16.31 -1.54
CA PHE A 79 -2.28 16.05 -2.24
C PHE A 79 -1.48 14.90 -1.64
N SER A 80 -1.68 14.58 -0.36
CA SER A 80 -0.92 13.55 0.34
C SER A 80 -1.85 12.53 0.97
N VAL A 81 -1.90 11.32 0.41
CA VAL A 81 -2.63 10.19 0.99
C VAL A 81 -1.64 9.14 1.43
N ALA A 82 -1.83 8.53 2.60
CA ALA A 82 -1.02 7.39 3.03
C ALA A 82 -1.86 6.11 3.05
N LEU A 83 -1.34 5.03 2.50
CA LEU A 83 -1.92 3.70 2.68
C LEU A 83 -1.32 3.08 3.93
N VAL A 84 -2.14 2.92 4.96
CA VAL A 84 -1.70 2.50 6.30
C VAL A 84 -2.34 1.17 6.64
N TRP A 85 -1.52 0.21 7.04
CA TRP A 85 -2.02 -1.01 7.66
C TRP A 85 -2.58 -0.69 9.03
N LEU A 86 -3.83 -1.09 9.31
CA LEU A 86 -4.48 -0.82 10.61
C LEU A 86 -3.60 -1.20 11.82
N TRP A 87 -2.75 -2.22 11.67
CA TRP A 87 -1.94 -2.79 12.74
C TRP A 87 -0.46 -2.49 12.62
N ASP A 88 -0.10 -1.48 11.82
CA ASP A 88 1.25 -0.96 11.85
C ASP A 88 1.59 -0.46 13.27
N GLU A 89 2.80 -0.75 13.76
CA GLU A 89 3.27 -0.34 15.09
C GLU A 89 3.29 1.19 15.29
N GLN A 90 3.19 1.96 14.21
CA GLN A 90 3.00 3.42 14.25
C GLN A 90 1.58 3.84 14.58
N LEU A 91 0.61 3.07 14.09
CA LEU A 91 -0.80 3.35 14.28
C LEU A 91 -1.37 2.63 15.50
N TYR A 92 -0.85 1.45 15.84
CA TYR A 92 -1.32 0.64 16.97
C TYR A 92 -0.19 0.35 17.97
N ASP A 93 -0.44 0.67 19.23
CA ASP A 93 0.43 0.29 20.34
C ASP A 93 0.01 -1.09 20.87
N PHE A 94 0.83 -2.11 20.60
CA PHE A 94 0.58 -3.49 21.02
C PHE A 94 0.70 -3.70 22.53
N GLU A 95 1.46 -2.87 23.25
CA GLU A 95 1.61 -2.96 24.70
C GLU A 95 0.39 -2.35 25.41
N GLN A 96 -0.03 -1.16 24.97
CA GLN A 96 -1.19 -0.46 25.51
C GLN A 96 -2.53 -0.95 24.91
N ARG A 97 -2.47 -1.74 23.83
CA ARG A 97 -3.60 -2.29 23.09
C ARG A 97 -4.59 -1.23 22.59
N ARG A 98 -4.08 -0.11 22.08
CA ARG A 98 -4.88 1.00 21.56
C ARG A 98 -4.28 1.59 20.30
N PHE A 99 -5.12 2.25 19.51
CA PHE A 99 -4.65 3.11 18.43
C PHE A 99 -3.94 4.35 19.00
N THR A 100 -2.96 4.83 18.23
CA THR A 100 -2.14 6.00 18.50
C THR A 100 -2.01 6.88 17.24
N PRO A 101 -3.12 7.45 16.72
CA PRO A 101 -3.06 8.31 15.53
C PRO A 101 -2.12 9.50 15.73
N GLU A 102 -1.92 9.98 16.96
CA GLU A 102 -0.94 11.02 17.29
C GLU A 102 0.49 10.64 16.87
N ARG A 103 0.86 9.35 16.99
CA ARG A 103 2.18 8.85 16.57
C ARG A 103 2.29 8.78 15.06
N LEU A 104 1.24 8.30 14.38
CA LEU A 104 1.17 8.28 12.91
C LEU A 104 1.30 9.71 12.33
N LEU A 105 0.55 10.67 12.88
CA LEU A 105 0.53 12.05 12.40
C LEU A 105 1.84 12.81 12.71
N ALA A 106 2.49 12.50 13.83
CA ALA A 106 3.82 13.04 14.13
C ALA A 106 4.85 12.62 13.07
N GLU A 107 4.80 11.37 12.61
CA GLU A 107 5.70 10.90 11.56
C GLU A 107 5.29 11.39 10.17
N ALA A 108 3.99 11.55 9.91
CA ALA A 108 3.48 12.15 8.69
C ALA A 108 4.13 13.52 8.41
N ALA A 109 4.51 14.28 9.44
CA ALA A 109 5.21 15.56 9.31
C ALA A 109 6.52 15.47 8.50
N GLU A 110 7.20 14.31 8.48
CA GLU A 110 8.39 14.10 7.65
C GLU A 110 8.08 14.19 6.16
N PHE A 111 6.87 13.80 5.76
CA PHE A 111 6.33 13.89 4.39
C PHE A 111 5.54 15.17 4.13
N GLY A 112 5.40 16.06 5.12
CA GLY A 112 4.57 17.26 5.04
C GLY A 112 3.15 17.11 5.55
N GLY A 113 2.81 15.98 6.20
CA GLY A 113 1.50 15.68 6.77
C GLY A 113 0.54 15.10 5.75
N PHE A 114 -0.40 14.27 6.22
CA PHE A 114 -1.40 13.61 5.37
C PHE A 114 -2.67 14.45 5.24
N ASP A 115 -3.23 14.52 4.03
CA ASP A 115 -4.59 14.99 3.78
C ASP A 115 -5.60 13.85 3.92
N GLY A 116 -5.15 12.60 3.70
CA GLY A 116 -5.98 11.43 3.91
C GLY A 116 -5.19 10.17 4.23
N VAL A 117 -5.87 9.18 4.79
CA VAL A 117 -5.33 7.84 5.04
C VAL A 117 -6.29 6.77 4.53
N VAL A 118 -5.75 5.77 3.85
CA VAL A 118 -6.46 4.54 3.51
C VAL A 118 -6.20 3.53 4.62
N LEU A 119 -7.27 3.09 5.28
CA LEU A 119 -7.18 2.05 6.30
C LEU A 119 -7.20 0.68 5.63
N TRP A 120 -6.02 0.15 5.33
CA TRP A 120 -5.88 -1.19 4.77
C TRP A 120 -6.11 -2.24 5.87
N HIS A 121 -6.93 -3.26 5.58
CA HIS A 121 -7.58 -4.05 6.64
C HIS A 121 -7.41 -5.58 6.51
N ALA A 122 -7.81 -6.21 5.40
CA ALA A 122 -7.97 -7.67 5.35
C ALA A 122 -6.81 -8.43 4.67
N TYR A 123 -6.36 -8.01 3.49
CA TYR A 123 -5.20 -8.62 2.83
C TYR A 123 -3.89 -8.23 3.55
N PRO A 124 -2.96 -9.15 3.84
CA PRO A 124 -2.84 -10.52 3.30
C PRO A 124 -3.42 -11.64 4.17
N VAL A 125 -4.15 -11.31 5.24
CA VAL A 125 -4.61 -12.28 6.26
C VAL A 125 -5.96 -12.91 5.91
N ILE A 126 -6.81 -12.22 5.15
CA ILE A 126 -8.11 -12.70 4.71
C ILE A 126 -8.03 -14.09 4.06
N GLY A 127 -8.98 -14.96 4.40
CA GLY A 127 -8.97 -16.38 4.02
C GLY A 127 -8.38 -17.32 5.09
N ILE A 128 -7.80 -16.78 6.17
CA ILE A 128 -7.36 -17.58 7.33
C ILE A 128 -8.54 -18.26 8.06
N ASP A 129 -9.71 -17.64 8.02
CA ASP A 129 -10.99 -18.14 8.54
C ASP A 129 -12.15 -17.61 7.68
N ASP A 130 -13.39 -17.75 8.18
CA ASP A 130 -14.62 -17.44 7.45
C ASP A 130 -14.97 -15.94 7.41
N ARG A 131 -14.21 -15.08 8.10
CA ARG A 131 -14.41 -13.63 8.07
C ARG A 131 -14.17 -13.05 6.68
N ASN A 132 -15.08 -12.16 6.27
CA ASN A 132 -14.97 -11.43 5.01
C ASN A 132 -14.31 -10.05 5.21
N GLN A 133 -14.03 -9.34 4.12
CA GLN A 133 -13.41 -8.01 4.16
C GLN A 133 -14.13 -7.02 5.10
N PHE A 134 -15.45 -7.09 5.21
CA PHE A 134 -16.22 -6.17 6.06
C PHE A 134 -16.12 -6.52 7.55
N ASP A 135 -16.01 -7.80 7.89
CA ASP A 135 -15.72 -8.26 9.26
C ASP A 135 -14.37 -7.71 9.74
N TRP A 136 -13.38 -7.62 8.85
CA TRP A 136 -12.07 -7.02 9.12
C TRP A 136 -12.10 -5.49 9.35
N TYR A 137 -13.26 -4.83 9.21
CA TYR A 137 -13.52 -3.51 9.81
C TYR A 137 -14.38 -3.59 11.07
N ARG A 138 -15.45 -4.39 11.06
CA ARG A 138 -16.42 -4.46 12.17
C ARG A 138 -15.82 -5.00 13.47
N ASP A 139 -14.89 -5.93 13.36
CA ASP A 139 -14.28 -6.60 14.50
C ASP A 139 -13.07 -5.83 15.07
N VAL A 140 -12.70 -4.69 14.46
CA VAL A 140 -11.57 -3.83 14.85
C VAL A 140 -11.94 -3.02 16.09
N PRO A 141 -11.38 -3.33 17.28
CA PRO A 141 -11.72 -2.59 18.49
C PRO A 141 -11.15 -1.18 18.42
N GLY A 142 -11.97 -0.16 18.67
CA GLY A 142 -11.54 1.24 18.72
C GLY A 142 -11.46 1.94 17.36
N ILE A 143 -11.90 1.31 16.26
CA ILE A 143 -11.76 1.90 14.91
C ILE A 143 -12.56 3.18 14.73
N ARG A 144 -13.74 3.30 15.35
CA ARG A 144 -14.58 4.50 15.20
C ARG A 144 -13.95 5.68 15.91
N GLU A 145 -13.35 5.45 17.06
CA GLU A 145 -12.57 6.41 17.81
C GLU A 145 -11.34 6.85 17.01
N LEU A 146 -10.61 5.91 16.41
CA LEU A 146 -9.50 6.22 15.50
C LEU A 146 -9.94 7.12 14.34
N VAL A 147 -11.03 6.77 13.66
CA VAL A 147 -11.54 7.57 12.52
C VAL A 147 -11.99 8.95 12.97
N ALA A 148 -12.64 9.05 14.13
CA ALA A 148 -13.04 10.34 14.70
C ALA A 148 -11.81 11.22 14.99
N GLU A 149 -10.78 10.67 15.63
CA GLU A 149 -9.56 11.40 15.99
C GLU A 149 -8.77 11.87 14.76
N LEU A 150 -8.60 11.01 13.74
CA LEU A 150 -7.98 11.40 12.47
C LEU A 150 -8.73 12.58 11.82
N ARG A 151 -10.06 12.57 11.85
CA ARG A 151 -10.89 13.65 11.30
C ARG A 151 -10.81 14.94 12.13
N GLU A 152 -10.64 14.85 13.45
CA GLU A 152 -10.38 16.02 14.30
C GLU A 152 -9.07 16.73 13.92
N HIS A 153 -8.11 15.98 13.36
CA HIS A 153 -6.88 16.49 12.78
C HIS A 153 -6.99 16.89 11.29
N ASP A 154 -8.20 17.00 10.75
CA ASP A 154 -8.51 17.29 9.34
C ASP A 154 -7.95 16.25 8.34
N VAL A 155 -7.69 15.03 8.78
CA VAL A 155 -7.27 13.92 7.92
C VAL A 155 -8.50 13.14 7.46
N ARG A 156 -8.67 13.02 6.14
CA ARG A 156 -9.76 12.26 5.52
C ARG A 156 -9.49 10.76 5.62
N VAL A 157 -10.54 9.96 5.80
CA VAL A 157 -10.39 8.51 5.95
C VAL A 157 -11.02 7.77 4.79
N PHE A 158 -10.28 6.85 4.20
CA PHE A 158 -10.75 5.95 3.17
C PHE A 158 -10.84 4.53 3.71
N VAL A 159 -11.95 3.86 3.36
CA VAL A 159 -12.05 2.41 3.50
C VAL A 159 -11.64 1.77 2.18
N ASP A 160 -10.83 0.73 2.24
CA ASP A 160 -10.53 -0.14 1.12
C ASP A 160 -11.69 -1.10 0.81
N TYR A 161 -11.91 -1.37 -0.48
CA TYR A 161 -12.84 -2.37 -1.00
C TYR A 161 -12.10 -3.33 -1.94
N ASN A 162 -12.13 -4.62 -1.61
CA ASN A 162 -11.48 -5.70 -2.37
C ASN A 162 -12.53 -6.48 -3.18
N PRO A 163 -12.73 -6.19 -4.48
CA PRO A 163 -13.76 -6.84 -5.30
C PRO A 163 -13.48 -8.31 -5.60
N TRP A 164 -12.23 -8.74 -5.41
CA TRP A 164 -11.79 -10.11 -5.61
C TRP A 164 -12.11 -11.02 -4.42
N ASP A 165 -12.52 -10.44 -3.29
CA ASP A 165 -13.00 -11.22 -2.16
C ASP A 165 -14.40 -11.76 -2.48
N VAL A 166 -14.46 -12.93 -3.13
CA VAL A 166 -15.69 -13.62 -3.55
C VAL A 166 -15.88 -14.99 -2.87
N GLY A 167 -14.84 -15.53 -2.26
CA GLY A 167 -14.77 -16.83 -1.62
C GLY A 167 -15.03 -16.85 -0.10
N THR A 168 -14.89 -15.72 0.59
CA THR A 168 -15.26 -15.64 2.02
C THR A 168 -16.78 -15.56 2.21
N ARG A 169 -17.24 -15.59 3.47
CA ARG A 169 -18.65 -15.48 3.81
C ARG A 169 -19.28 -14.24 3.16
N ARG A 170 -20.35 -14.41 2.38
CA ARG A 170 -21.06 -13.28 1.77
C ARG A 170 -21.94 -12.54 2.77
N GLU A 171 -22.03 -11.22 2.59
CA GLU A 171 -23.01 -10.40 3.30
C GLU A 171 -24.44 -10.73 2.84
N PRO A 172 -25.46 -10.49 3.67
CA PRO A 172 -26.86 -10.69 3.28
C PRO A 172 -27.37 -9.63 2.28
N VAL A 173 -26.55 -8.62 2.00
CA VAL A 173 -26.77 -7.55 1.02
C VAL A 173 -25.69 -7.60 -0.06
N ASP A 174 -25.89 -6.89 -1.17
CA ASP A 174 -24.84 -6.73 -2.18
C ASP A 174 -23.66 -5.89 -1.67
N ASP A 175 -22.52 -5.99 -2.35
CA ASP A 175 -21.29 -5.32 -1.94
C ASP A 175 -21.40 -3.79 -2.00
N ALA A 176 -22.21 -3.26 -2.93
CA ALA A 176 -22.45 -1.83 -3.02
C ALA A 176 -23.08 -1.31 -1.72
N ARG A 177 -24.08 -2.02 -1.21
CA ARG A 177 -24.72 -1.69 0.07
C ARG A 177 -23.80 -1.98 1.26
N ALA A 178 -23.08 -3.11 1.27
CA ALA A 178 -22.18 -3.44 2.36
C ALA A 178 -21.06 -2.39 2.54
N VAL A 179 -20.44 -1.94 1.45
CA VAL A 179 -19.45 -0.84 1.46
C VAL A 179 -20.10 0.44 1.99
N ALA A 180 -21.29 0.80 1.50
CA ALA A 180 -21.99 2.00 1.95
C ALA A 180 -22.35 1.96 3.45
N ASP A 181 -22.72 0.80 3.98
CA ASP A 181 -22.98 0.59 5.40
C ASP A 181 -21.71 0.77 6.25
N VAL A 182 -20.56 0.25 5.80
CA VAL A 182 -19.27 0.47 6.47
C VAL A 182 -18.87 1.96 6.44
N VAL A 183 -19.02 2.61 5.29
CA VAL A 183 -18.76 4.05 5.13
C VAL A 183 -19.63 4.87 6.09
N ALA A 184 -20.92 4.55 6.19
CA ALA A 184 -21.84 5.22 7.10
C ALA A 184 -21.47 4.98 8.57
N TRP A 185 -21.13 3.75 8.93
CA TRP A 185 -20.80 3.33 10.28
C TRP A 185 -19.51 3.97 10.81
N LEU A 186 -18.47 4.05 9.97
CA LEU A 186 -17.19 4.69 10.28
C LEU A 186 -17.20 6.20 10.04
N ALA A 187 -18.16 6.72 9.29
CA ALA A 187 -18.13 8.08 8.74
C ALA A 187 -16.92 8.35 7.82
N ALA A 188 -16.51 7.35 7.02
CA ALA A 188 -15.37 7.42 6.10
C ALA A 188 -15.62 8.35 4.89
N ASP A 189 -14.64 9.19 4.55
CA ASP A 189 -14.69 10.22 3.49
C ASP A 189 -14.56 9.67 2.08
N GLY A 190 -14.01 8.48 1.91
CA GLY A 190 -13.91 7.87 0.60
C GLY A 190 -13.82 6.36 0.64
N VAL A 191 -13.90 5.79 -0.56
CA VAL A 191 -13.66 4.36 -0.81
C VAL A 191 -12.47 4.25 -1.74
N PHE A 192 -11.43 3.59 -1.27
CA PHE A 192 -10.27 3.20 -2.06
C PHE A 192 -10.62 1.89 -2.79
N LEU A 193 -10.44 1.87 -4.11
CA LEU A 193 -10.87 0.77 -4.95
C LEU A 193 -9.66 -0.08 -5.36
N ASP A 194 -9.45 -1.18 -4.66
CA ASP A 194 -8.39 -2.13 -4.98
C ASP A 194 -8.71 -2.90 -6.27
N THR A 195 -7.73 -3.02 -7.17
CA THR A 195 -7.84 -3.73 -8.46
C THR A 195 -8.87 -3.16 -9.44
N MET A 196 -9.47 -2.02 -9.13
CA MET A 196 -10.60 -1.43 -9.86
C MET A 196 -10.30 -0.02 -10.35
N LYS A 197 -10.41 0.17 -11.66
CA LYS A 197 -10.30 1.49 -12.28
C LYS A 197 -11.50 2.39 -11.95
N GLU A 198 -12.67 1.77 -11.77
CA GLU A 198 -13.94 2.46 -11.52
C GLU A 198 -14.87 1.57 -10.70
N ALA A 199 -15.70 2.20 -9.87
CA ALA A 199 -16.80 1.60 -9.14
C ALA A 199 -18.03 1.39 -10.06
N PRO A 200 -18.86 0.37 -9.78
CA PRO A 200 -20.17 0.23 -10.41
C PRO A 200 -21.08 1.42 -10.03
N GLN A 201 -22.06 1.73 -10.89
CA GLN A 201 -22.97 2.87 -10.66
C GLN A 201 -23.82 2.67 -9.40
N GLU A 202 -24.16 1.42 -9.10
CA GLU A 202 -24.92 1.01 -7.93
C GLU A 202 -24.18 1.39 -6.63
N LEU A 203 -22.84 1.27 -6.60
CA LEU A 203 -22.03 1.70 -5.46
C LEU A 203 -22.04 3.22 -5.31
N ARG A 204 -21.96 4.00 -6.40
CA ARG A 204 -22.12 5.46 -6.34
C ARG A 204 -23.47 5.86 -5.74
N ALA A 205 -24.54 5.25 -6.23
CA ALA A 205 -25.90 5.51 -5.74
C ALA A 205 -26.03 5.17 -4.24
N ALA A 206 -25.55 4.00 -3.82
CA ALA A 206 -25.57 3.58 -2.41
C ALA A 206 -24.79 4.54 -1.49
N LEU A 207 -23.64 5.06 -1.95
CA LEU A 207 -22.86 6.03 -1.18
C LEU A 207 -23.56 7.40 -1.08
N ASP A 208 -24.19 7.86 -2.17
CA ASP A 208 -24.94 9.13 -2.16
C ASP A 208 -26.16 9.07 -1.23
N GLU A 209 -26.78 7.90 -1.08
CA GLU A 209 -27.88 7.68 -0.13
C GLU A 209 -27.42 7.77 1.33
N VAL A 210 -26.24 7.24 1.66
CA VAL A 210 -25.76 7.25 3.05
C VAL A 210 -25.15 8.59 3.44
N ARG A 211 -24.37 9.22 2.54
CA ARG A 211 -23.74 10.52 2.82
C ARG A 211 -23.24 11.21 1.54
N PRO A 212 -23.64 12.47 1.28
CA PRO A 212 -23.04 13.25 0.20
C PRO A 212 -21.55 13.51 0.48
N GLY A 213 -20.76 13.61 -0.59
CA GLY A 213 -19.33 13.97 -0.49
C GLY A 213 -18.37 12.79 -0.29
N VAL A 214 -18.86 11.55 -0.26
CA VAL A 214 -17.99 10.37 -0.22
C VAL A 214 -17.35 10.16 -1.59
N ALA A 215 -16.03 10.25 -1.66
CA ALA A 215 -15.27 10.13 -2.91
C ALA A 215 -14.86 8.69 -3.24
N PHE A 216 -14.56 8.42 -4.51
CA PHE A 216 -13.86 7.22 -4.93
C PHE A 216 -12.43 7.56 -5.30
N GLU A 217 -11.51 6.64 -4.98
CA GLU A 217 -10.14 6.65 -5.43
C GLU A 217 -9.86 5.37 -6.23
N GLY A 218 -10.00 5.45 -7.56
CA GLY A 218 -9.84 4.33 -8.50
C GLY A 218 -8.41 4.08 -8.95
N GLU A 219 -8.07 2.86 -9.34
CA GLU A 219 -6.73 2.46 -9.76
C GLU A 219 -6.40 2.85 -11.22
N SER A 220 -5.22 3.43 -11.42
CA SER A 220 -4.52 3.54 -12.70
C SER A 220 -5.27 4.36 -13.76
N THR A 221 -5.85 3.73 -14.79
CA THR A 221 -6.44 4.41 -15.95
C THR A 221 -7.96 4.53 -15.84
N LEU A 222 -8.41 5.40 -14.94
CA LEU A 222 -9.83 5.76 -14.79
C LEU A 222 -10.44 6.19 -16.14
N PRO A 223 -11.48 5.51 -16.64
CA PRO A 223 -12.11 5.86 -17.91
C PRO A 223 -12.68 7.28 -17.91
N LEU A 224 -12.57 7.98 -19.03
CA LEU A 224 -12.99 9.39 -19.14
C LEU A 224 -14.43 9.62 -18.69
N ALA A 225 -15.34 8.70 -19.06
CA ALA A 225 -16.75 8.76 -18.69
C ALA A 225 -17.00 8.70 -17.18
N ARG A 226 -16.02 8.26 -16.39
CA ARG A 226 -16.09 8.12 -14.94
C ARG A 226 -15.24 9.14 -14.18
N VAL A 227 -14.53 10.04 -14.87
CA VAL A 227 -13.73 11.08 -14.22
C VAL A 227 -14.60 12.00 -13.37
N GLU A 228 -15.86 12.22 -13.74
CA GLU A 228 -16.76 13.09 -12.99
C GLU A 228 -17.25 12.45 -11.68
N ASP A 229 -17.56 11.15 -11.65
CA ASP A 229 -18.06 10.47 -10.45
C ASP A 229 -16.96 9.84 -9.58
N HIS A 230 -15.72 9.82 -10.07
CA HIS A 230 -14.51 9.41 -9.34
C HIS A 230 -13.54 10.59 -9.23
N HIS A 231 -13.73 11.38 -8.17
CA HIS A 231 -12.99 12.61 -7.93
C HIS A 231 -11.48 12.41 -7.73
N LEU A 232 -11.10 11.21 -7.29
CA LEU A 232 -9.73 10.81 -7.00
C LEU A 232 -9.37 9.56 -7.81
N SER A 233 -8.07 9.39 -8.07
CA SER A 233 -7.51 8.13 -8.55
C SER A 233 -6.08 7.96 -8.05
N TRP A 234 -5.55 6.76 -8.10
CA TRP A 234 -4.17 6.49 -7.73
C TRP A 234 -3.42 5.80 -8.87
N ALA A 235 -2.19 6.23 -9.11
CA ALA A 235 -1.35 5.73 -10.21
C ALA A 235 -0.30 4.77 -9.67
N GLN A 236 -0.55 3.47 -9.83
CA GLN A 236 0.51 2.48 -9.63
C GLN A 236 1.49 2.50 -10.79
N TRP A 237 2.62 3.19 -10.55
CA TRP A 237 3.79 3.28 -11.41
C TRP A 237 3.48 3.66 -12.85
N PHE A 238 3.46 4.98 -13.09
CA PHE A 238 3.46 5.55 -14.42
C PHE A 238 4.91 5.86 -14.80
N ASP A 239 5.39 5.19 -15.84
CA ASP A 239 6.72 5.42 -16.39
C ASP A 239 6.64 6.56 -17.41
N ASP A 240 7.22 7.70 -17.01
CA ASP A 240 7.23 8.92 -17.81
C ASP A 240 8.39 8.87 -18.84
N SER A 241 8.39 9.80 -19.79
CA SER A 241 9.49 9.98 -20.73
C SER A 241 10.61 10.87 -20.16
N ASP A 242 11.78 10.87 -20.83
CA ASP A 242 12.93 11.71 -20.45
C ASP A 242 12.55 13.19 -20.35
N VAL A 243 11.78 13.68 -21.33
CA VAL A 243 11.03 14.94 -21.23
C VAL A 243 9.69 14.62 -20.56
N PRO A 244 9.40 15.14 -19.36
CA PRO A 244 8.18 14.81 -18.63
C PRO A 244 6.92 15.12 -19.43
N GLY A 245 6.03 14.15 -19.52
CA GLY A 245 4.73 14.28 -20.15
C GLY A 245 3.67 14.87 -19.21
N VAL A 246 2.43 14.76 -19.67
CA VAL A 246 1.25 15.26 -18.97
C VAL A 246 0.36 14.09 -18.55
N ILE A 247 -0.06 14.03 -17.29
CA ILE A 247 -0.98 13.01 -16.80
C ILE A 247 -2.35 13.23 -17.45
N ARG A 248 -2.85 12.20 -18.15
CA ARG A 248 -4.06 12.30 -18.98
C ARG A 248 -5.28 12.75 -18.18
N SER A 249 -5.55 12.12 -17.03
CA SER A 249 -6.73 12.43 -16.21
C SER A 249 -6.71 13.87 -15.71
N ARG A 250 -5.54 14.34 -15.27
CA ARG A 250 -5.34 15.71 -14.79
C ARG A 250 -5.46 16.74 -15.91
N TRP A 251 -4.97 16.46 -17.12
CA TRP A 251 -5.17 17.36 -18.25
C TRP A 251 -6.63 17.41 -18.68
N PHE A 252 -7.30 16.25 -18.71
CA PHE A 252 -8.71 16.13 -19.07
C PHE A 252 -9.62 16.90 -18.11
N GLU A 253 -9.41 16.77 -16.80
CA GLU A 253 -10.12 17.48 -15.74
C GLU A 253 -9.13 17.93 -14.67
N GLN A 254 -8.77 19.22 -14.70
CA GLN A 254 -7.73 19.78 -13.84
C GLN A 254 -8.11 19.80 -12.36
N ARG A 255 -9.39 19.61 -12.00
CA ARG A 255 -9.82 19.45 -10.60
C ARG A 255 -9.66 18.01 -10.10
N HIS A 256 -9.52 17.02 -10.99
CA HIS A 256 -9.29 15.63 -10.61
C HIS A 256 -7.94 15.46 -9.93
N MET A 257 -7.91 14.85 -8.75
CA MET A 257 -6.67 14.64 -8.00
C MET A 257 -6.24 13.19 -8.15
N LEU A 258 -5.09 13.01 -8.79
CA LEU A 258 -4.45 11.71 -8.91
C LEU A 258 -3.32 11.60 -7.88
N HIS A 259 -3.09 10.42 -7.32
CA HIS A 259 -2.01 10.14 -6.39
C HIS A 259 -0.97 9.20 -6.99
N HIS A 260 0.23 9.70 -7.27
CA HIS A 260 1.32 8.86 -7.76
C HIS A 260 1.85 7.91 -6.67
N THR A 261 2.20 6.69 -7.07
CA THR A 261 2.98 5.78 -6.21
C THR A 261 3.88 4.87 -7.05
N ARG A 262 5.11 4.64 -6.57
CA ARG A 262 5.98 3.56 -7.05
C ARG A 262 6.36 2.69 -5.87
N ARG A 263 5.65 1.59 -5.71
CA ARG A 263 5.93 0.59 -4.65
C ARG A 263 7.25 -0.12 -4.96
N TRP A 264 7.97 -0.53 -3.91
CA TRP A 264 9.23 -1.29 -4.02
C TRP A 264 10.39 -0.55 -4.71
N ASN A 265 10.30 0.78 -4.82
CA ASN A 265 11.36 1.63 -5.35
C ASN A 265 12.10 2.34 -4.22
N ARG A 266 13.43 2.54 -4.35
CA ARG A 266 14.25 3.25 -3.34
C ARG A 266 14.48 4.73 -3.68
N ASP A 267 14.14 5.13 -4.91
CA ASP A 267 14.25 6.49 -5.43
C ASP A 267 12.89 6.94 -6.00
N HIS A 268 12.24 7.85 -5.28
CA HIS A 268 10.93 8.38 -5.65
C HIS A 268 11.00 9.68 -6.45
N SER A 269 12.21 10.11 -6.87
CA SER A 269 12.40 11.44 -7.46
C SER A 269 11.64 11.63 -8.77
N ASP A 270 11.50 10.59 -9.59
CA ASP A 270 10.84 10.70 -10.90
C ASP A 270 9.33 10.94 -10.78
N GLU A 271 8.63 10.19 -9.92
CA GLU A 271 7.19 10.39 -9.69
C GLU A 271 6.91 11.63 -8.84
N LEU A 272 7.83 12.03 -7.96
CA LEU A 272 7.74 13.33 -7.28
C LEU A 272 7.88 14.47 -8.28
N HIS A 273 8.81 14.39 -9.23
CA HIS A 273 8.94 15.39 -10.30
C HIS A 273 7.70 15.42 -11.19
N SER A 274 7.17 14.25 -11.58
CA SER A 274 5.94 14.17 -12.38
C SER A 274 4.75 14.75 -11.61
N SER A 275 4.61 14.44 -10.31
CA SER A 275 3.62 15.00 -9.40
C SER A 275 3.68 16.53 -9.37
N PHE A 276 4.88 17.09 -9.21
CA PHE A 276 5.06 18.54 -9.12
C PHE A 276 4.76 19.26 -10.44
N LEU A 277 5.22 18.71 -11.57
CA LEU A 277 5.01 19.27 -12.91
C LEU A 277 3.56 19.18 -13.39
N ASN A 278 2.78 18.23 -12.86
CA ASN A 278 1.37 18.02 -13.20
C ASN A 278 0.40 18.59 -12.15
N GLY A 279 0.91 19.02 -10.98
CA GLY A 279 0.07 19.53 -9.89
C GLY A 279 -0.83 18.45 -9.26
N VAL A 280 -0.35 17.21 -9.17
CA VAL A 280 -1.07 16.06 -8.60
C VAL A 280 -0.43 15.59 -7.29
N GLY A 281 -1.11 14.73 -6.55
CA GLY A 281 -0.65 14.24 -5.25
C GLY A 281 0.22 12.99 -5.29
N MET A 282 0.56 12.49 -4.10
CA MET A 282 1.28 11.24 -3.85
C MET A 282 0.46 10.31 -2.93
N LEU A 283 0.47 9.02 -3.26
CA LEU A 283 0.04 7.94 -2.37
C LEU A 283 1.31 7.34 -1.74
N ILE A 284 1.51 7.69 -0.48
CA ILE A 284 2.64 7.25 0.35
C ILE A 284 2.35 5.84 0.82
N TRP A 285 3.27 4.92 0.49
CA TRP A 285 3.13 3.52 0.81
C TRP A 285 4.48 2.94 1.22
N ASP A 286 4.95 3.33 2.40
CA ASP A 286 6.25 2.94 2.95
C ASP A 286 6.23 1.58 3.68
N VAL A 287 5.04 1.02 3.91
CA VAL A 287 4.83 -0.34 4.41
C VAL A 287 3.87 -1.10 3.48
N VAL A 288 4.43 -1.88 2.55
CA VAL A 288 3.67 -2.66 1.57
C VAL A 288 3.28 -4.00 2.17
N PHE A 289 2.00 -4.14 2.52
CA PHE A 289 1.39 -5.37 3.02
C PHE A 289 2.18 -6.06 4.15
N GLY A 290 2.65 -5.25 5.11
CA GLY A 290 3.46 -5.73 6.23
C GLY A 290 4.94 -5.94 5.91
N VAL A 291 5.45 -5.23 4.90
CA VAL A 291 6.88 -5.12 4.59
C VAL A 291 7.25 -3.66 4.54
N TRP A 292 8.19 -3.26 5.39
CA TRP A 292 8.74 -1.93 5.28
C TRP A 292 9.60 -1.80 4.01
N VAL A 293 9.19 -0.90 3.12
CA VAL A 293 9.90 -0.53 1.89
C VAL A 293 10.51 0.86 1.95
N GLY A 294 10.09 1.69 2.93
CA GLY A 294 10.76 2.92 3.35
C GLY A 294 10.92 4.01 2.28
N TRP A 295 11.29 5.22 2.73
CA TRP A 295 11.69 6.33 1.86
C TRP A 295 13.00 6.93 2.39
N ASN A 296 13.93 7.29 1.50
CA ASN A 296 15.16 7.99 1.90
C ASN A 296 14.84 9.43 2.39
N ALA A 297 15.82 10.07 3.04
CA ALA A 297 15.62 11.41 3.61
C ALA A 297 15.39 12.50 2.56
N ARG A 298 16.05 12.38 1.40
CA ARG A 298 15.90 13.29 0.25
C ARG A 298 14.45 13.30 -0.25
N ASP A 299 13.87 12.14 -0.47
CA ASP A 299 12.54 11.99 -1.07
C ASP A 299 11.42 12.40 -0.11
N ARG A 300 11.56 12.08 1.19
CA ARG A 300 10.68 12.63 2.25
C ARG A 300 10.71 14.16 2.26
N GLY A 301 11.92 14.75 2.20
CA GLY A 301 12.10 16.21 2.16
C GLY A 301 11.57 16.87 0.89
N LEU A 302 11.71 16.21 -0.26
CA LEU A 302 11.09 16.62 -1.51
C LEU A 302 9.57 16.65 -1.37
N LEU A 303 8.94 15.54 -0.95
CA LEU A 303 7.49 15.47 -0.83
C LEU A 303 6.93 16.52 0.14
N ARG A 304 7.58 16.71 1.28
CA ARG A 304 7.21 17.76 2.24
C ARG A 304 7.16 19.15 1.59
N THR A 305 8.12 19.44 0.72
CA THR A 305 8.18 20.71 -0.01
C THR A 305 7.07 20.82 -1.05
N LEU A 306 6.87 19.75 -1.84
CA LEU A 306 5.82 19.68 -2.86
C LEU A 306 4.45 19.95 -2.25
N VAL A 307 4.10 19.20 -1.21
CA VAL A 307 2.79 19.27 -0.56
C VAL A 307 2.54 20.66 0.03
N GLU A 308 3.56 21.29 0.62
CA GLU A 308 3.45 22.66 1.14
C GLU A 308 3.11 23.68 0.04
N VAL A 309 3.86 23.66 -1.06
CA VAL A 309 3.63 24.53 -2.23
C VAL A 309 2.28 24.23 -2.87
N GLN A 310 1.94 22.95 -3.05
CA GLN A 310 0.70 22.52 -3.66
C GLN A 310 -0.53 22.95 -2.85
N ARG A 311 -0.50 22.81 -1.52
CA ARG A 311 -1.60 23.25 -0.64
C ARG A 311 -1.83 24.76 -0.69
N ARG A 312 -0.77 25.58 -0.70
CA ARG A 312 -0.87 27.05 -0.83
C ARG A 312 -1.44 27.47 -2.18
N ASN A 313 -1.12 26.73 -3.23
CA ASN A 313 -1.47 27.06 -4.60
C ASN A 313 -2.60 26.19 -5.16
N ALA A 314 -3.34 25.46 -4.32
CA ALA A 314 -4.32 24.46 -4.75
C ALA A 314 -5.35 25.01 -5.74
N ARG A 315 -5.83 26.25 -5.53
CA ARG A 315 -6.79 26.90 -6.45
C ARG A 315 -6.18 27.19 -7.81
N LEU A 316 -4.92 27.61 -7.85
CA LEU A 316 -4.20 27.88 -9.09
C LEU A 316 -3.92 26.58 -9.85
N LEU A 317 -3.53 25.52 -9.14
CA LEU A 317 -3.30 24.19 -9.70
C LEU A 317 -4.56 23.55 -10.29
N THR A 318 -5.75 23.90 -9.80
CA THR A 318 -7.03 23.28 -10.18
C THR A 318 -7.86 24.12 -11.16
N HIS A 319 -7.72 25.44 -11.13
CA HIS A 319 -8.53 26.38 -11.94
C HIS A 319 -7.71 27.31 -12.83
N GLY A 320 -6.40 27.45 -12.58
CA GLY A 320 -5.53 28.32 -13.38
C GLY A 320 -5.25 27.74 -14.76
N GLU A 321 -4.93 28.60 -15.71
CA GLU A 321 -4.42 28.21 -17.01
C GLU A 321 -3.08 27.48 -16.83
N TRP A 322 -3.07 26.18 -17.15
CA TRP A 322 -1.88 25.35 -17.07
C TRP A 322 -1.15 25.29 -18.41
N THR A 323 0.11 25.73 -18.41
CA THR A 323 1.05 25.57 -19.52
C THR A 323 2.13 24.54 -19.14
N PRO A 324 2.04 23.29 -19.61
CA PRO A 324 3.10 22.30 -19.36
C PRO A 324 4.37 22.68 -20.14
N LEU A 325 5.53 22.34 -19.57
CA LEU A 325 6.86 22.58 -20.15
C LEU A 325 7.04 24.04 -20.61
N ALA A 326 6.56 24.98 -19.80
CA ALA A 326 6.70 26.42 -20.03
C ALA A 326 8.09 26.96 -19.69
N ALA A 327 8.88 26.20 -18.92
CA ALA A 327 10.26 26.55 -18.58
C ALA A 327 11.24 25.47 -19.02
N ARG A 328 12.44 25.87 -19.47
CA ARG A 328 13.51 24.92 -19.82
C ARG A 328 14.91 25.53 -19.77
N SER A 329 15.91 24.71 -19.48
CA SER A 329 17.31 25.00 -19.80
C SER A 329 17.63 24.64 -21.26
N GLU A 330 18.83 25.00 -21.73
CA GLU A 330 19.27 24.70 -23.11
C GLU A 330 19.28 23.18 -23.40
N HIS A 331 19.77 22.38 -22.45
CA HIS A 331 19.91 20.92 -22.59
C HIS A 331 18.80 20.13 -21.89
N LEU A 332 17.72 20.79 -21.47
CA LEU A 332 16.56 20.17 -20.80
C LEU A 332 16.88 19.47 -19.47
N ASP A 333 18.02 19.78 -18.85
CA ASP A 333 18.33 19.32 -17.49
C ASP A 333 17.31 19.87 -16.49
N VAL A 334 16.86 21.11 -16.71
CA VAL A 334 15.78 21.75 -15.94
C VAL A 334 14.60 21.98 -16.87
N VAL A 335 13.42 21.55 -16.44
CA VAL A 335 12.15 21.79 -17.12
C VAL A 335 11.09 22.20 -16.11
N GLY A 336 10.04 22.90 -16.54
CA GLY A 336 9.00 23.34 -15.63
C GLY A 336 7.64 23.63 -16.25
N SER A 337 6.60 23.53 -15.42
CA SER A 337 5.22 23.91 -15.74
C SER A 337 4.87 25.27 -15.13
N ARG A 338 3.91 25.95 -15.76
CA ARG A 338 3.33 27.21 -15.26
C ARG A 338 1.83 27.08 -15.06
N TRP A 339 1.32 27.67 -13.98
CA TRP A 339 -0.11 27.96 -13.80
C TRP A 339 -0.33 29.45 -13.63
N ARG A 340 -1.40 29.97 -14.25
CA ARG A 340 -1.73 31.40 -14.19
C ARG A 340 -3.23 31.65 -14.00
N ASP A 341 -3.55 32.62 -13.15
CA ASP A 341 -4.91 33.17 -12.98
C ASP A 341 -4.78 34.68 -12.72
N GLY A 342 -5.02 35.48 -13.76
CA GLY A 342 -4.78 36.93 -13.72
C GLY A 342 -3.30 37.30 -13.53
N ASP A 343 -3.00 37.95 -12.41
CA ASP A 343 -1.66 38.36 -11.96
C ASP A 343 -0.97 37.30 -11.09
N ARG A 344 -1.70 36.25 -10.66
CA ARG A 344 -1.15 35.16 -9.88
C ARG A 344 -0.51 34.13 -10.79
N GLU A 345 0.75 33.80 -10.52
CA GLU A 345 1.53 32.88 -11.32
C GLU A 345 2.33 31.94 -10.42
N LEU A 346 2.30 30.64 -10.74
CA LEU A 346 3.13 29.62 -10.11
C LEU A 346 4.00 28.97 -11.18
N TRP A 347 5.30 28.91 -10.92
CA TRP A 347 6.24 28.10 -11.67
C TRP A 347 6.66 26.90 -10.84
N ALA A 348 6.56 25.70 -11.41
CA ALA A 348 7.08 24.46 -10.84
C ALA A 348 8.17 23.92 -11.76
N LEU A 349 9.43 23.95 -11.31
CA LEU A 349 10.60 23.50 -12.06
C LEU A 349 11.21 22.28 -11.37
N VAL A 350 11.82 21.40 -12.16
CA VAL A 350 12.58 20.24 -11.67
C VAL A 350 13.92 20.14 -12.38
N ASN A 351 14.97 19.80 -11.65
CA ASN A 351 16.23 19.32 -12.20
C ASN A 351 16.14 17.80 -12.34
N ARG A 352 16.07 17.30 -13.57
CA ARG A 352 15.93 15.87 -13.88
C ARG A 352 17.22 15.08 -13.68
N ARG A 353 18.36 15.77 -13.56
CA ARG A 353 19.67 15.15 -13.43
C ARG A 353 20.03 14.83 -11.99
N ALA A 354 20.91 13.85 -11.80
CA ALA A 354 21.51 13.59 -10.49
C ALA A 354 22.57 14.64 -10.14
N GLU A 355 23.11 15.30 -11.15
CA GLU A 355 24.10 16.36 -11.04
C GLU A 355 23.44 17.71 -10.72
N PRO A 356 24.12 18.57 -9.95
CA PRO A 356 23.71 19.97 -9.81
C PRO A 356 23.68 20.70 -11.15
N PHE A 357 22.68 21.56 -11.33
CA PHE A 357 22.56 22.46 -12.46
C PHE A 357 22.99 23.87 -12.07
N ALA A 358 23.71 24.56 -12.96
CA ALA A 358 24.01 25.98 -12.85
C ALA A 358 23.98 26.62 -14.24
N GLY A 359 23.09 27.59 -14.46
CA GLY A 359 23.00 28.31 -15.72
C GLY A 359 21.63 28.93 -16.00
N PRO A 360 21.44 29.43 -17.23
CA PRO A 360 20.21 30.10 -17.63
C PRO A 360 19.07 29.10 -17.84
N VAL A 361 17.88 29.49 -17.38
CA VAL A 361 16.61 28.81 -17.64
C VAL A 361 15.66 29.83 -18.26
N ASP A 362 15.07 29.46 -19.41
CA ASP A 362 14.04 30.25 -20.08
C ASP A 362 12.69 29.99 -19.39
N LEU A 363 12.05 31.05 -18.90
CA LEU A 363 10.70 31.03 -18.34
C LEU A 363 9.80 31.83 -19.28
N ASP A 364 9.33 31.18 -20.36
CA ASP A 364 8.48 31.77 -21.39
C ASP A 364 9.02 33.12 -21.93
N GLY A 365 10.29 33.12 -22.35
CA GLY A 365 11.00 34.27 -22.89
C GLY A 365 11.78 35.10 -21.85
N ARG A 366 11.60 34.85 -20.55
CA ARG A 366 12.39 35.47 -19.48
C ARG A 366 13.55 34.56 -19.07
N GLN A 367 14.77 35.00 -19.31
CA GLN A 367 15.98 34.30 -18.87
C GLN A 367 16.22 34.53 -17.37
N LEU A 368 16.42 33.44 -16.63
CA LEU A 368 16.75 33.45 -15.21
C LEU A 368 17.97 32.56 -14.94
N GLU A 369 19.00 33.12 -14.31
CA GLU A 369 20.15 32.34 -13.84
C GLU A 369 19.78 31.56 -12.58
N LEU A 370 19.92 30.23 -12.63
CA LEU A 370 19.54 29.33 -11.54
C LEU A 370 20.69 28.40 -11.15
N GLY A 371 20.77 28.09 -9.85
CA GLY A 371 21.59 27.03 -9.30
C GLY A 371 20.72 26.03 -8.54
N LEU A 372 20.65 24.79 -8.99
CA LEU A 372 19.80 23.74 -8.42
C LEU A 372 20.62 22.50 -8.06
N PRO A 373 20.43 21.90 -6.87
CA PRO A 373 20.97 20.58 -6.59
C PRO A 373 20.46 19.52 -7.58
N GLY A 374 21.14 18.37 -7.63
CA GLY A 374 20.64 17.20 -8.34
C GLY A 374 19.27 16.76 -7.82
N ARG A 375 18.39 16.35 -8.72
CA ARG A 375 17.00 15.93 -8.45
C ARG A 375 16.15 16.98 -7.72
N ALA A 376 16.59 18.24 -7.71
CA ALA A 376 15.88 19.30 -7.01
C ALA A 376 14.60 19.73 -7.71
N VAL A 377 13.69 20.30 -6.94
CA VAL A 377 12.51 21.04 -7.37
C VAL A 377 12.66 22.51 -6.97
N LEU A 378 12.08 23.39 -7.76
CA LEU A 378 11.99 24.82 -7.49
C LEU A 378 10.56 25.31 -7.73
N ALA A 379 10.02 26.06 -6.77
CA ALA A 379 8.76 26.79 -6.91
C ALA A 379 9.04 28.29 -6.94
N ILE A 380 8.40 29.02 -7.87
CA ILE A 380 8.25 30.48 -7.78
C ILE A 380 6.76 30.75 -7.57
N GLU A 381 6.39 31.21 -6.38
CA GLU A 381 5.00 31.41 -5.98
C GLU A 381 4.47 32.81 -6.37
N PRO A 382 3.14 33.03 -6.38
CA PRO A 382 2.55 34.31 -6.79
C PRO A 382 3.01 35.54 -5.99
N ASN A 383 3.47 35.35 -4.76
CA ASN A 383 4.00 36.41 -3.91
C ASN A 383 5.48 36.74 -4.18
N GLY A 384 6.12 36.02 -5.11
CA GLY A 384 7.54 36.15 -5.44
C GLY A 384 8.47 35.26 -4.60
N ASP A 385 7.94 34.47 -3.67
CA ASP A 385 8.75 33.54 -2.88
C ASP A 385 9.33 32.43 -3.75
N VAL A 386 10.59 32.09 -3.49
CA VAL A 386 11.31 31.03 -4.20
C VAL A 386 11.65 29.91 -3.22
N THR A 387 11.09 28.73 -3.46
CA THR A 387 11.33 27.53 -2.66
C THR A 387 12.17 26.54 -3.46
N VAL A 388 13.22 25.98 -2.84
CA VAL A 388 14.10 24.98 -3.49
C VAL A 388 14.39 23.84 -2.52
N SER A 389 14.19 22.60 -2.99
CA SER A 389 14.39 21.35 -2.24
C SER A 389 14.90 20.24 -3.17
N PRO A 390 15.66 19.24 -2.70
CA PRO A 390 16.15 19.05 -1.36
C PRO A 390 17.45 19.85 -1.14
N ARG A 391 17.71 20.27 0.11
CA ARG A 391 18.97 20.91 0.49
C ARG A 391 19.73 20.00 1.45
N GLY A 392 20.77 19.33 0.95
CA GLY A 392 21.71 18.55 1.78
C GLY A 392 21.11 17.29 2.43
N LEU A 393 20.01 16.75 1.90
CA LEU A 393 19.41 15.51 2.39
C LEU A 393 19.96 14.30 1.62
N SER A 394 20.25 13.23 2.36
CA SER A 394 20.88 12.03 1.80
C SER A 394 19.87 11.21 0.96
N PRO A 395 20.28 10.72 -0.23
CA PRO A 395 19.54 9.71 -0.98
C PRO A 395 19.79 8.28 -0.47
N GLU A 396 20.67 8.11 0.53
CA GLU A 396 20.93 6.79 1.11
C GLU A 396 19.66 6.21 1.72
N PHE A 397 19.38 4.97 1.34
CA PHE A 397 18.20 4.26 1.79
C PHE A 397 18.46 3.69 3.19
N PRO A 398 17.56 3.91 4.17
CA PRO A 398 17.77 3.41 5.52
C PRO A 398 17.70 1.87 5.56
N GLU A 399 18.61 1.24 6.29
CA GLU A 399 18.50 -0.19 6.58
C GLU A 399 17.47 -0.41 7.70
N ARG A 400 16.68 -1.48 7.59
CA ARG A 400 15.76 -1.92 8.64
C ARG A 400 15.65 -3.43 8.60
N GLU A 401 16.27 -4.07 9.58
CA GLU A 401 16.25 -5.51 9.70
C GLU A 401 14.96 -5.99 10.37
N THR A 402 14.36 -7.03 9.80
CA THR A 402 13.30 -7.79 10.49
C THR A 402 13.96 -8.77 11.45
N VAL A 403 13.80 -8.54 12.75
CA VAL A 403 14.38 -9.39 13.80
C VAL A 403 13.33 -10.33 14.38
N ARG A 404 13.74 -11.58 14.65
CA ARG A 404 12.94 -12.52 15.41
C ARG A 404 12.99 -12.16 16.89
N ILE A 405 11.83 -12.11 17.54
CA ILE A 405 11.75 -11.97 18.99
C ILE A 405 12.25 -13.27 19.63
N GLU A 406 13.17 -13.14 20.58
CA GLU A 406 13.80 -14.29 21.22
C GLU A 406 12.74 -15.16 21.94
N PRO A 407 12.65 -16.45 21.62
CA PRO A 407 11.72 -17.35 22.30
C PRO A 407 12.11 -17.49 23.78
N PRO A 408 11.13 -17.61 24.71
CA PRO A 408 11.43 -17.94 26.09
C PRO A 408 12.12 -19.31 26.19
N ILE A 409 12.88 -19.54 27.26
CA ILE A 409 13.51 -20.85 27.54
C ILE A 409 12.81 -21.47 28.76
N VAL A 410 12.34 -22.70 28.61
CA VAL A 410 11.65 -23.47 29.66
C VAL A 410 12.36 -24.82 29.84
N ARG A 411 13.32 -24.87 30.76
CA ARG A 411 14.16 -26.06 30.97
C ARG A 411 13.48 -27.11 31.83
N VAL A 412 13.53 -28.37 31.39
CA VAL A 412 13.10 -29.55 32.16
C VAL A 412 14.19 -30.62 32.17
N ALA A 413 14.21 -31.47 33.20
CA ALA A 413 15.23 -32.53 33.32
C ALA A 413 14.93 -33.77 32.46
N GLU A 414 13.64 -34.06 32.24
CA GLU A 414 13.15 -35.24 31.53
C GLU A 414 12.01 -34.84 30.58
N VAL A 415 11.77 -35.64 29.54
CA VAL A 415 10.68 -35.42 28.57
C VAL A 415 9.32 -35.54 29.27
N PRO A 416 8.48 -34.49 29.29
CA PRO A 416 7.18 -34.54 29.94
C PRO A 416 6.21 -35.54 29.28
N PRO A 417 5.24 -36.10 30.03
CA PRO A 417 4.22 -36.98 29.47
C PRO A 417 3.48 -36.34 28.28
N GLY A 418 3.29 -37.09 27.20
CA GLY A 418 2.64 -36.61 25.97
C GLY A 418 3.53 -35.79 25.04
N MET A 419 4.80 -35.56 25.42
CA MET A 419 5.83 -34.97 24.55
C MET A 419 6.81 -36.03 24.05
N VAL A 420 7.57 -35.66 23.02
CA VAL A 420 8.65 -36.46 22.44
C VAL A 420 9.86 -35.58 22.20
N GLU A 421 11.06 -36.10 22.46
CA GLU A 421 12.31 -35.41 22.13
C GLU A 421 12.43 -35.24 20.61
N GLY A 422 12.77 -34.01 20.18
CA GLY A 422 12.98 -33.70 18.78
C GLY A 422 14.20 -34.42 18.19
N PRO A 423 14.30 -34.53 16.85
CA PRO A 423 15.49 -35.09 16.22
C PRO A 423 16.74 -34.22 16.52
N PRO A 424 17.95 -34.76 16.33
CA PRO A 424 19.17 -33.97 16.43
C PRO A 424 19.09 -32.68 15.57
N PRO A 425 19.54 -31.52 16.08
CA PRO A 425 19.43 -30.26 15.35
C PRO A 425 20.09 -30.32 13.98
N ALA A 426 19.31 -30.04 12.94
CA ALA A 426 19.76 -29.93 11.56
C ALA A 426 19.07 -28.74 10.88
N ALA A 427 19.78 -28.10 9.96
CA ALA A 427 19.18 -27.09 9.10
C ALA A 427 18.03 -27.71 8.29
N SER A 428 17.04 -26.89 7.93
CA SER A 428 15.86 -27.32 7.18
C SER A 428 15.53 -26.35 6.07
N ILE A 429 14.69 -26.78 5.14
CA ILE A 429 14.16 -25.91 4.09
C ILE A 429 12.73 -25.54 4.45
N ALA A 430 12.48 -24.26 4.69
CA ALA A 430 11.12 -23.75 4.77
C ALA A 430 10.63 -23.43 3.35
N VAL A 431 9.43 -23.90 3.04
CA VAL A 431 8.71 -23.57 1.82
C VAL A 431 7.63 -22.56 2.16
N PHE A 432 7.44 -21.53 1.33
CA PHE A 432 6.30 -20.62 1.47
C PHE A 432 5.89 -20.09 0.11
N ARG A 433 4.63 -19.66 0.02
CA ARG A 433 4.16 -18.93 -1.16
C ARG A 433 4.69 -17.50 -1.14
N ARG A 434 5.45 -17.11 -2.16
CA ARG A 434 5.95 -15.74 -2.32
C ARG A 434 4.77 -14.80 -2.55
N ARG A 435 4.52 -13.91 -1.60
CA ARG A 435 3.52 -12.83 -1.71
C ARG A 435 4.22 -11.48 -1.64
N GLU A 436 3.50 -10.40 -1.94
CA GLU A 436 3.98 -9.01 -1.77
C GLU A 436 4.18 -8.62 -0.29
N THR A 437 4.21 -9.61 0.61
CA THR A 437 4.25 -9.46 2.06
C THR A 437 5.62 -9.81 2.63
N GLY A 438 6.58 -10.23 1.79
CA GLY A 438 7.83 -10.84 2.25
C GLY A 438 7.58 -12.06 3.15
N THR A 439 8.64 -12.67 3.69
CA THR A 439 8.52 -13.74 4.69
C THR A 439 9.65 -13.67 5.71
N TYR A 440 10.89 -13.83 5.25
CA TYR A 440 12.09 -13.78 6.07
C TYR A 440 13.07 -12.75 5.51
N GLY A 441 13.77 -12.03 6.39
CA GLY A 441 14.83 -11.09 6.01
C GLY A 441 14.33 -9.75 5.46
N GLU A 442 15.14 -9.12 4.62
CA GLU A 442 14.82 -7.84 4.00
C GLU A 442 13.71 -7.95 2.96
N ALA A 443 13.00 -6.84 2.77
CA ALA A 443 12.06 -6.60 1.69
C ALA A 443 12.67 -7.01 0.32
N PRO A 444 12.01 -7.87 -0.48
CA PRO A 444 12.50 -8.18 -1.82
C PRO A 444 12.25 -6.98 -2.75
N TYR A 445 13.22 -6.06 -2.82
CA TYR A 445 13.16 -4.92 -3.74
C TYR A 445 13.28 -5.42 -5.19
N VAL A 446 12.29 -5.08 -6.00
CA VAL A 446 12.30 -5.37 -7.43
C VAL A 446 11.79 -4.13 -8.17
N GLU A 447 12.60 -3.64 -9.11
CA GLU A 447 12.23 -2.58 -10.04
C GLU A 447 11.27 -3.12 -11.14
N GLU A 448 10.11 -3.66 -10.74
CA GLU A 448 9.12 -4.24 -11.66
C GLU A 448 7.68 -3.80 -11.34
N TRP A 449 6.92 -3.43 -12.38
CA TRP A 449 5.49 -3.12 -12.25
C TRP A 449 4.73 -4.38 -11.87
N LYS A 450 4.19 -4.43 -10.63
CA LYS A 450 3.54 -5.59 -9.99
C LYS A 450 4.38 -6.85 -10.22
N PRO A 451 5.22 -7.33 -9.28
CA PRO A 451 5.84 -8.63 -9.44
C PRO A 451 4.69 -9.62 -9.66
N LEU A 452 4.58 -10.16 -10.86
CA LEU A 452 3.55 -11.11 -11.23
C LEU A 452 4.19 -12.47 -11.38
N PRO A 453 3.41 -13.56 -11.40
CA PRO A 453 3.97 -14.87 -11.68
C PRO A 453 4.91 -14.82 -12.90
N PRO A 454 6.10 -15.46 -12.85
CA PRO A 454 6.58 -16.41 -11.83
C PRO A 454 7.24 -15.78 -10.58
N ARG A 455 7.10 -14.47 -10.36
CA ARG A 455 7.73 -13.77 -9.22
C ARG A 455 6.77 -13.47 -8.07
N LEU A 456 5.51 -13.85 -8.20
CA LEU A 456 4.48 -13.73 -7.17
C LEU A 456 3.59 -14.98 -7.22
N HIS A 457 3.14 -15.43 -6.06
CA HIS A 457 2.38 -16.67 -5.81
C HIS A 457 3.10 -18.00 -6.08
N ASP A 458 4.36 -17.97 -6.51
CA ASP A 458 5.20 -19.18 -6.60
C ASP A 458 5.70 -19.65 -5.23
N LEU A 459 5.97 -20.94 -5.11
CA LEU A 459 6.61 -21.51 -3.92
C LEU A 459 8.10 -21.20 -3.91
N VAL A 460 8.62 -20.85 -2.74
CA VAL A 460 10.02 -20.50 -2.53
C VAL A 460 10.58 -21.29 -1.37
N ASP A 461 11.78 -21.80 -1.59
CA ASP A 461 12.56 -22.54 -0.61
C ASP A 461 13.57 -21.59 0.04
N VAL A 462 13.60 -21.57 1.37
CA VAL A 462 14.58 -20.80 2.15
C VAL A 462 15.20 -21.71 3.19
N GLU A 463 16.53 -21.71 3.25
CA GLU A 463 17.26 -22.41 4.30
C GLU A 463 17.01 -21.75 5.66
N ARG A 464 16.66 -22.59 6.64
CA ARG A 464 16.42 -22.20 8.02
C ARG A 464 17.48 -22.82 8.92
N PRO A 465 17.94 -22.08 9.95
CA PRO A 465 18.91 -22.60 10.89
C PRO A 465 18.35 -23.80 11.65
N ALA A 466 19.24 -24.64 12.16
CA ALA A 466 18.85 -25.71 13.06
C ALA A 466 18.23 -25.16 14.36
N PRO A 467 17.33 -25.91 15.03
CA PRO A 467 16.92 -25.60 16.39
C PRO A 467 18.12 -25.35 17.30
N ARG A 468 18.04 -24.34 18.17
CA ARG A 468 19.19 -23.86 18.98
C ARG A 468 19.69 -24.87 20.01
N GLY A 469 18.90 -25.88 20.35
CA GLY A 469 19.24 -26.88 21.34
C GLY A 469 18.34 -28.11 21.29
N ARG A 470 18.52 -29.00 22.26
CA ARG A 470 17.63 -30.14 22.45
C ARG A 470 16.31 -29.66 23.03
N TYR A 471 15.21 -30.24 22.55
CA TYR A 471 13.87 -29.85 22.95
C TYR A 471 12.96 -31.07 22.98
N ALA A 472 11.86 -30.96 23.70
CA ALA A 472 10.73 -31.87 23.56
C ALA A 472 9.48 -31.07 23.14
N ILE A 473 8.65 -31.70 22.31
CA ILE A 473 7.44 -31.09 21.75
C ILE A 473 6.24 -32.01 21.96
N GLY A 474 5.06 -31.43 22.18
CA GLY A 474 3.81 -32.16 22.29
C GLY A 474 3.49 -32.96 21.03
N VAL A 475 3.26 -34.27 21.19
CA VAL A 475 2.94 -35.18 20.09
C VAL A 475 1.63 -34.79 19.39
N ARG A 476 0.68 -34.16 20.11
CA ARG A 476 -0.54 -33.57 19.56
C ARG A 476 -0.65 -32.08 19.93
N GLU A 477 -1.48 -31.35 19.20
CA GLU A 477 -1.94 -30.02 19.59
C GLU A 477 -2.53 -30.04 21.01
N VAL A 478 -2.52 -28.89 21.68
CA VAL A 478 -3.35 -28.68 22.87
C VAL A 478 -4.80 -28.82 22.45
N VAL A 479 -5.55 -29.66 23.16
CA VAL A 479 -6.95 -29.96 22.85
C VAL A 479 -7.87 -29.47 23.96
N GLY A 480 -9.08 -29.05 23.57
CA GLY A 480 -10.15 -28.73 24.51
C GLY A 480 -10.78 -29.99 25.12
N PRO A 481 -11.77 -29.83 26.02
CA PRO A 481 -12.45 -30.94 26.68
C PRO A 481 -13.08 -31.97 25.74
N GLU A 482 -13.47 -31.54 24.54
CA GLU A 482 -14.09 -32.38 23.51
C GLU A 482 -13.05 -33.11 22.62
N GLY A 483 -11.75 -32.91 22.86
CA GLY A 483 -10.67 -33.55 22.11
C GLY A 483 -10.32 -32.87 20.78
N SER A 484 -11.05 -31.84 20.39
CA SER A 484 -10.70 -30.94 19.27
C SER A 484 -9.57 -29.98 19.66
N PRO A 485 -8.77 -29.46 18.71
CA PRO A 485 -7.74 -28.48 19.01
C PRO A 485 -8.31 -27.27 19.77
N LEU A 486 -7.57 -26.78 20.75
CA LEU A 486 -7.87 -25.50 21.40
C LEU A 486 -7.48 -24.36 20.45
N THR A 487 -8.48 -23.63 19.96
CA THR A 487 -8.33 -22.55 18.97
C THR A 487 -8.92 -21.23 19.47
N GLY A 488 -8.94 -20.20 18.62
CA GLY A 488 -9.53 -18.92 18.96
C GLY A 488 -8.74 -18.12 19.98
N LEU A 489 -7.45 -18.43 20.14
CA LEU A 489 -6.52 -17.67 20.99
C LEU A 489 -5.62 -16.79 20.14
N THR A 490 -5.32 -15.60 20.66
CA THR A 490 -4.19 -14.80 20.19
C THR A 490 -2.86 -15.50 20.50
N LEU A 491 -1.77 -15.06 19.85
CA LEU A 491 -0.42 -15.54 20.17
C LEU A 491 -0.08 -15.36 21.66
N ASP A 492 -0.44 -14.21 22.25
CA ASP A 492 -0.19 -13.93 23.67
C ASP A 492 -1.01 -14.81 24.62
N GLU A 493 -2.26 -15.10 24.28
CA GLU A 493 -3.11 -16.02 25.05
C GLU A 493 -2.61 -17.47 24.93
N ALA A 494 -2.15 -17.90 23.75
CA ALA A 494 -1.53 -19.20 23.56
C ALA A 494 -0.23 -19.33 24.37
N ARG A 495 0.59 -18.27 24.40
CA ARG A 495 1.78 -18.17 25.27
C ARG A 495 1.43 -18.25 26.75
N GLU A 496 0.39 -17.55 27.17
CA GLU A 496 -0.09 -17.61 28.55
C GLU A 496 -0.56 -19.00 28.94
N HIS A 497 -1.31 -19.65 28.07
CA HIS A 497 -1.70 -21.04 28.24
C HIS A 497 -0.47 -21.94 28.36
N ALA A 498 0.49 -21.84 27.44
CA ALA A 498 1.71 -22.64 27.46
C ALA A 498 2.51 -22.45 28.76
N ARG A 499 2.66 -21.21 29.21
CA ARG A 499 3.33 -20.89 30.49
C ARG A 499 2.62 -21.52 31.68
N SER A 500 1.28 -21.46 31.71
CA SER A 500 0.48 -22.08 32.77
C SER A 500 0.63 -23.60 32.82
N ALA A 501 0.90 -24.23 31.66
CA ALA A 501 1.18 -25.65 31.52
C ALA A 501 2.66 -26.02 31.74
N GLY A 502 3.51 -25.06 32.13
CA GLY A 502 4.94 -25.28 32.36
C GLY A 502 5.75 -25.47 31.08
N GLY A 503 5.29 -24.92 29.96
CA GLY A 503 5.95 -24.97 28.66
C GLY A 503 5.97 -23.63 27.94
N ARG A 504 6.36 -23.66 26.67
CA ARG A 504 6.30 -22.57 25.69
C ARG A 504 5.68 -23.07 24.38
N LEU A 505 5.45 -22.21 23.40
CA LEU A 505 5.14 -22.69 22.05
C LEU A 505 6.45 -23.22 21.40
N PRO A 506 6.38 -24.21 20.49
CA PRO A 506 7.55 -24.58 19.69
C PRO A 506 7.93 -23.42 18.77
N THR A 507 9.21 -23.29 18.47
CA THR A 507 9.66 -22.51 17.31
C THR A 507 9.19 -23.16 16.00
N GLU A 508 9.13 -22.40 14.90
CA GLU A 508 8.83 -23.00 13.59
C GLU A 508 9.79 -24.12 13.21
N ASP A 509 11.07 -23.97 13.56
CA ASP A 509 12.17 -24.87 13.22
C ASP A 509 12.04 -26.19 14.01
N GLU A 510 11.71 -26.09 15.30
CA GLU A 510 11.42 -27.24 16.17
C GLU A 510 10.17 -28.00 15.72
N TRP A 511 9.12 -27.27 15.37
CA TRP A 511 7.88 -27.87 14.87
C TRP A 511 8.14 -28.62 13.57
N GLN A 512 8.83 -27.99 12.61
CA GLN A 512 9.13 -28.58 11.32
C GLN A 512 10.04 -29.80 11.46
N ALA A 513 11.11 -29.72 12.23
CA ALA A 513 12.03 -30.84 12.41
C ALA A 513 11.32 -32.07 13.02
N ALA A 514 10.45 -31.87 14.02
CA ALA A 514 9.68 -32.96 14.61
C ALA A 514 8.63 -33.53 13.63
N ALA A 515 7.98 -32.68 12.84
CA ALA A 515 6.99 -33.10 11.84
C ALA A 515 7.64 -33.91 10.71
N VAL A 516 8.78 -33.46 10.17
CA VAL A 516 9.55 -34.18 9.13
C VAL A 516 10.04 -35.54 9.65
N ALA A 517 10.41 -35.62 10.93
CA ALA A 517 10.80 -36.88 11.58
C ALA A 517 9.62 -37.83 11.86
N GLY A 518 8.37 -37.46 11.52
CA GLY A 518 7.19 -38.29 11.74
C GLY A 518 6.78 -38.41 13.22
N LEU A 519 7.22 -37.47 14.07
CA LEU A 519 6.99 -37.52 15.52
C LEU A 519 5.66 -36.89 15.95
N LEU A 520 5.02 -36.11 15.07
CA LEU A 520 3.80 -35.38 15.39
C LEU A 520 2.55 -36.08 14.85
N GLY A 521 1.54 -36.26 15.69
CA GLY A 521 0.17 -36.57 15.30
C GLY A 521 -0.68 -35.30 15.29
N ARG A 522 -1.54 -35.12 14.28
CA ARG A 522 -2.43 -33.94 14.17
C ARG A 522 -3.82 -34.23 14.72
N ALA A 523 -4.39 -33.29 15.47
CA ALA A 523 -5.79 -33.33 15.90
C ALA A 523 -6.74 -32.89 14.79
N GLU A 524 -8.01 -33.29 14.90
CA GLU A 524 -9.07 -32.95 13.96
C GLU A 524 -10.10 -32.00 14.61
N PRO A 525 -10.59 -30.97 13.89
CA PRO A 525 -10.18 -30.58 12.52
C PRO A 525 -8.72 -30.08 12.47
N LEU A 526 -8.07 -30.23 11.31
CA LEU A 526 -6.73 -29.69 11.11
C LEU A 526 -6.69 -28.17 11.35
N VAL A 527 -5.67 -27.72 12.07
CA VAL A 527 -5.43 -26.30 12.37
C VAL A 527 -3.99 -25.91 12.08
N TRP A 528 -3.81 -24.66 11.69
CA TRP A 528 -2.52 -23.99 11.75
C TRP A 528 -2.01 -24.02 13.19
N ASN A 529 -0.70 -24.09 13.37
CA ASN A 529 -0.08 -24.05 14.69
C ASN A 529 0.62 -22.71 14.89
N TRP A 530 0.28 -21.99 15.97
CA TRP A 530 1.11 -20.92 16.49
C TRP A 530 2.51 -21.44 16.81
N THR A 531 3.52 -20.60 16.56
CA THR A 531 4.91 -20.88 16.90
C THR A 531 5.53 -19.68 17.63
N GLU A 532 6.60 -19.89 18.41
CA GLU A 532 7.46 -18.82 18.95
C GLU A 532 8.38 -18.21 17.88
N SER A 533 7.88 -18.04 16.64
CA SER A 533 8.58 -17.36 15.55
C SER A 533 7.91 -16.01 15.26
N GLU A 534 7.73 -15.18 16.30
CA GLU A 534 7.33 -13.78 16.14
C GLU A 534 8.51 -12.95 15.65
N HIS A 535 8.25 -12.06 14.70
CA HIS A 535 9.21 -11.16 14.09
C HIS A 535 8.67 -9.72 14.10
N ARG A 536 9.59 -8.76 14.17
CA ARG A 536 9.26 -7.33 14.04
C ARG A 536 10.40 -6.52 13.41
N ASP A 537 10.04 -5.39 12.79
CA ASP A 537 10.98 -4.43 12.20
C ASP A 537 10.75 -2.98 12.72
N GLY A 538 9.88 -2.80 13.72
CA GLY A 538 9.49 -1.49 14.23
C GLY A 538 8.33 -0.84 13.47
N ARG A 539 7.79 -1.49 12.43
CA ARG A 539 6.58 -1.11 11.67
C ARG A 539 5.58 -2.25 11.64
N THR A 540 6.04 -3.45 11.31
CA THR A 540 5.20 -4.64 11.18
C THR A 540 5.57 -5.67 12.24
N ARG A 541 4.56 -6.35 12.77
CA ARG A 541 4.71 -7.61 13.51
C ARG A 541 4.07 -8.76 12.76
N PHE A 542 4.71 -9.92 12.79
CA PHE A 542 4.15 -11.14 12.24
C PHE A 542 4.66 -12.37 12.98
N ALA A 543 3.93 -13.48 12.87
CA ALA A 543 4.38 -14.79 13.33
C ALA A 543 4.37 -15.78 12.17
N ILE A 544 5.15 -16.85 12.28
CA ILE A 544 5.11 -17.95 11.33
C ILE A 544 4.18 -19.05 11.84
N LEU A 545 3.24 -19.46 11.00
CA LEU A 545 2.36 -20.59 11.24
C LEU A 545 2.83 -21.83 10.48
N LYS A 546 2.57 -23.00 11.05
CA LYS A 546 2.93 -24.31 10.47
C LYS A 546 1.75 -25.28 10.40
N GLY A 547 1.82 -26.17 9.41
CA GLY A 547 0.94 -27.34 9.25
C GLY A 547 -0.33 -27.16 8.41
N GLY A 548 -0.75 -25.94 8.08
CA GLY A 548 -2.02 -25.74 7.35
C GLY A 548 -3.26 -25.98 8.20
N SER A 549 -4.44 -25.70 7.68
CA SER A 549 -5.73 -25.87 8.36
C SER A 549 -6.75 -26.58 7.49
N HIS A 550 -7.85 -27.08 8.06
CA HIS A 550 -8.97 -27.59 7.27
C HIS A 550 -9.66 -26.48 6.46
N VAL A 551 -9.56 -25.22 6.91
CA VAL A 551 -10.07 -24.07 6.20
C VAL A 551 -9.22 -23.84 4.95
N GLU A 552 -9.90 -23.74 3.80
CA GLU A 552 -9.32 -23.41 2.50
C GLU A 552 -10.31 -22.53 1.75
N VAL A 553 -10.01 -21.22 1.67
CA VAL A 553 -10.82 -20.27 0.90
C VAL A 553 -10.25 -20.17 -0.51
N THR A 554 -11.12 -20.31 -1.52
CA THR A 554 -10.74 -20.34 -2.94
C THR A 554 -11.49 -19.27 -3.73
N GLY A 555 -11.10 -19.05 -4.98
CA GLY A 555 -11.72 -18.06 -5.89
C GLY A 555 -10.85 -16.84 -6.16
N SER A 556 -9.79 -16.63 -5.38
CA SER A 556 -8.77 -15.60 -5.60
C SER A 556 -7.41 -16.06 -5.08
N ASP A 557 -6.34 -15.74 -5.81
CA ASP A 557 -4.97 -16.02 -5.38
C ASP A 557 -4.53 -15.14 -4.20
N TRP A 558 -5.30 -14.09 -3.88
CA TRP A 558 -4.99 -13.17 -2.79
C TRP A 558 -5.39 -13.68 -1.40
N TYR A 559 -6.15 -14.76 -1.27
CA TYR A 559 -6.43 -15.36 0.02
C TYR A 559 -5.19 -15.92 0.71
N ALA A 560 -5.18 -15.94 2.04
CA ALA A 560 -4.17 -16.64 2.83
C ALA A 560 -4.15 -18.14 2.47
N ASP A 561 -2.99 -18.77 2.63
CA ASP A 561 -2.85 -20.20 2.38
C ASP A 561 -3.76 -20.98 3.34
N GLY A 562 -4.44 -22.00 2.81
CA GLY A 562 -5.29 -22.90 3.56
C GLY A 562 -5.03 -24.36 3.18
N GLY A 563 -5.88 -25.26 3.68
CA GLY A 563 -5.75 -26.69 3.43
C GLY A 563 -4.65 -27.38 4.26
N ALA A 564 -4.62 -28.70 4.18
CA ALA A 564 -3.57 -29.51 4.83
C ALA A 564 -2.25 -29.32 4.09
N LEU A 565 -1.24 -28.78 4.78
CA LEU A 565 0.05 -28.44 4.17
C LEU A 565 1.19 -29.30 4.72
N PRO A 566 2.23 -29.56 3.90
CA PRO A 566 3.35 -30.38 4.30
C PRO A 566 4.20 -29.68 5.39
N PRO A 567 5.02 -30.43 6.14
CA PRO A 567 5.80 -29.89 7.27
C PRO A 567 6.66 -28.67 6.96
N GLU A 568 7.23 -28.62 5.76
CA GLU A 568 8.08 -27.55 5.26
C GLU A 568 7.33 -26.25 4.99
N HIS A 569 6.01 -26.31 4.74
CA HIS A 569 5.23 -25.13 4.39
C HIS A 569 5.09 -24.17 5.58
N SER A 570 5.25 -22.88 5.32
CA SER A 570 5.23 -21.82 6.31
C SER A 570 4.30 -20.70 5.83
N LEU A 571 3.47 -20.19 6.73
CA LEU A 571 2.63 -19.03 6.46
C LEU A 571 3.05 -17.87 7.36
N LYS A 572 3.45 -16.74 6.75
CA LYS A 572 3.58 -15.46 7.47
C LYS A 572 2.19 -14.93 7.77
N LEU A 573 1.86 -14.83 9.05
CA LEU A 573 0.63 -14.20 9.52
C LEU A 573 0.97 -12.86 10.17
N LEU A 574 0.49 -11.75 9.58
CA LEU A 574 0.59 -10.44 10.21
C LEU A 574 -0.20 -10.43 11.51
N LEU A 575 0.44 -9.98 12.60
CA LEU A 575 -0.22 -9.91 13.90
C LEU A 575 -1.12 -8.67 13.93
N ALA A 576 -2.43 -8.89 13.84
CA ALA A 576 -3.42 -7.86 14.06
C ALA A 576 -3.48 -7.48 15.57
N GLY A 577 -3.84 -6.23 15.86
CA GLY A 577 -4.14 -5.77 17.20
C GLY A 577 -5.54 -6.18 17.65
N GLY A 578 -5.90 -5.86 18.90
CA GLY A 578 -7.28 -6.01 19.39
C GLY A 578 -7.83 -7.43 19.49
N GLY A 579 -7.01 -8.46 19.22
CA GLY A 579 -7.42 -9.85 19.26
C GLY A 579 -8.05 -10.38 17.98
N LEU A 580 -7.91 -9.67 16.86
CA LEU A 580 -8.37 -10.10 15.53
C LEU A 580 -7.64 -11.32 14.96
N GLN A 581 -6.49 -11.64 15.51
CA GLN A 581 -5.73 -12.86 15.22
C GLN A 581 -6.35 -14.11 15.87
N ARG A 582 -7.39 -13.97 16.72
CA ARG A 582 -8.18 -15.12 17.18
C ARG A 582 -8.88 -15.72 15.97
N SER A 583 -8.59 -16.99 15.72
CA SER A 583 -9.16 -17.71 14.59
C SER A 583 -9.48 -19.15 15.00
N PRO A 584 -10.64 -19.70 14.58
CA PRO A 584 -10.94 -21.11 14.79
C PRO A 584 -10.02 -22.04 13.99
N ALA A 585 -9.27 -21.51 13.01
CA ALA A 585 -8.34 -22.27 12.18
C ALA A 585 -6.93 -22.36 12.76
N ILE A 586 -6.65 -21.72 13.90
CA ILE A 586 -5.31 -21.68 14.52
C ILE A 586 -5.36 -22.25 15.93
N GLY A 587 -4.60 -23.32 16.16
CA GLY A 587 -4.30 -23.92 17.46
C GLY A 587 -2.80 -23.85 17.74
N PHE A 588 -2.31 -24.70 18.64
CA PHE A 588 -0.90 -24.67 19.05
C PHE A 588 -0.46 -25.96 19.75
N ARG A 589 0.86 -26.09 19.95
CA ARG A 589 1.52 -27.16 20.70
C ARG A 589 2.34 -26.57 21.83
N LEU A 590 2.69 -27.44 22.77
CA LEU A 590 3.65 -27.12 23.83
C LEU A 590 5.04 -27.65 23.47
N ALA A 591 6.06 -26.94 23.88
CA ALA A 591 7.45 -27.33 23.83
C ALA A 591 8.17 -26.98 25.13
N VAL A 592 9.26 -27.69 25.40
CA VAL A 592 10.18 -27.48 26.53
C VAL A 592 11.61 -27.70 26.05
N ASP A 593 12.56 -27.11 26.76
CA ASP A 593 13.99 -27.18 26.49
C ASP A 593 14.63 -28.28 27.33
N LEU A 594 15.45 -29.12 26.70
CA LEU A 594 16.18 -30.21 27.37
C LEU A 594 17.64 -29.79 27.65
N PRO A 595 18.33 -30.45 28.61
CA PRO A 595 19.70 -30.12 28.98
C PRO A 595 20.74 -30.38 27.90
#